data_AF-A0A9D0ZMX1-F1
#
_entry.id   AF-A0A9D0ZMX1-F1
#
_cell.length_a   1.000
_cell.length_b   1.000
_cell.length_c   1.000
_cell.angle_alpha   90.00
_cell.angle_beta   90.00
_cell.angle_gamma   90.00
#
_symmetry.space_group_name_H-M   'P 1'
#
loop_
_entity.id
_entity.type
_entity.pdbx_description
1 polymer ?
#
loop_
_entity_poly.entity_id
_entity_poly.type
_entity_poly.pdbx_seq_one_letter_code
_entity_poly.pdbx_strand_id
1 'polypeptide(L)'
;MLNQKLFVQIWGPRLEKAGYIRKGSGYYFLMPAEQIIKLVHMEILGPYWFRIDVNIACYADDINMDDFKHSIGFDLSNNIFPLFKKDPRGCLAQPAPEQKLEEEYQMFEEFFLPLMEGVRSVEDCYHFRQHLYELTGSVLEVDESLFECIQCGWYDEALKRAQAKYEHARWDFKRSRYYYEVAKNLPEQMYLYRKETMETCEMWLNDLQAGVYDRLHEELQRRIDRSRKSCSKYFGWRM
;
A
#
# COMPACT_ATOMS: atom_id res chain seq x y z
N MET A 1 -3.32 12.83 21.69
CA MET A 1 -2.48 14.04 21.56
C MET A 1 -1.07 13.89 22.12
N LEU A 2 -0.86 13.31 23.32
CA LEU A 2 0.49 13.14 23.91
C LEU A 2 1.40 12.26 23.04
N ASN A 3 0.91 11.08 22.62
CA ASN A 3 1.70 10.13 21.81
C ASN A 3 2.11 10.70 20.43
N GLN A 4 1.26 11.50 19.79
CA GLN A 4 1.61 12.16 18.52
C GLN A 4 2.69 13.22 18.70
N LYS A 5 2.68 13.95 19.83
CA LYS A 5 3.75 14.90 20.16
C LYS A 5 5.06 14.15 20.43
N LEU A 6 5.01 13.04 21.15
CA LEU A 6 6.17 12.17 21.41
C LEU A 6 6.75 11.59 20.11
N PHE A 7 5.91 11.07 19.21
CA PHE A 7 6.35 10.61 17.88
C PHE A 7 7.05 11.73 17.11
N VAL A 8 6.45 12.92 17.03
CA VAL A 8 7.05 14.06 16.34
C VAL A 8 8.38 14.48 16.98
N GLN A 9 8.50 14.43 18.31
CA GLN A 9 9.72 14.84 19.03
C GLN A 9 10.85 13.82 18.90
N ILE A 10 10.54 12.52 18.96
CA ILE A 10 11.54 11.45 18.91
C ILE A 10 11.94 11.15 17.45
N TRP A 11 10.97 11.00 16.55
CA TRP A 11 11.20 10.53 15.17
C TRP A 11 11.38 11.68 14.18
N GLY A 12 10.71 12.81 14.41
CA GLY A 12 10.65 13.92 13.46
C GLY A 12 12.01 14.46 13.02
N PRO A 13 12.90 14.87 13.95
CA PRO A 13 14.20 15.42 13.58
C PRO A 13 15.06 14.48 12.71
N ARG A 14 14.94 13.17 12.92
CA ARG A 14 15.72 12.16 12.18
C ARG A 14 15.14 11.91 10.79
N LEU A 15 13.82 11.77 10.69
CA LEU A 15 13.14 11.66 9.40
C LEU A 15 13.37 12.92 8.55
N GLU A 16 13.30 14.10 9.15
CA GLU A 16 13.62 15.37 8.47
C GLU A 16 15.09 15.42 8.00
N LYS A 17 16.04 14.94 8.82
CA LYS A 17 17.44 14.81 8.42
C LYS A 17 17.65 13.83 7.26
N ALA A 18 16.86 12.76 7.20
CA ALA A 18 16.85 11.80 6.10
C ALA A 18 16.14 12.34 4.83
N GLY A 19 15.55 13.54 4.90
CA GLY A 19 14.89 14.21 3.78
C GLY A 19 13.38 14.03 3.71
N TYR A 20 12.75 13.47 4.74
CA TYR A 20 11.29 13.38 4.81
C TYR A 20 10.68 14.74 5.13
N ILE A 21 9.52 15.00 4.55
CA ILE A 21 8.77 16.23 4.72
C ILE A 21 7.51 15.95 5.54
N ARG A 22 7.33 16.72 6.61
CA ARG A 22 6.15 16.58 7.47
C ARG A 22 4.92 17.21 6.84
N LYS A 23 3.81 16.46 6.78
CA LYS A 23 2.48 16.98 6.38
C LYS A 23 1.40 16.36 7.27
N GLY A 24 0.72 17.19 8.06
CA GLY A 24 -0.25 16.70 9.05
C GLY A 24 0.43 15.86 10.14
N SER A 25 -0.05 14.63 10.32
CA SER A 25 0.46 13.67 11.30
C SER A 25 1.47 12.66 10.73
N GLY A 26 1.86 12.78 9.46
CA GLY A 26 2.80 11.88 8.79
C GLY A 26 4.04 12.57 8.25
N TYR A 27 5.06 11.77 8.00
CA TYR A 27 6.30 12.12 7.31
C TYR A 27 6.35 11.43 5.96
N TYR A 28 6.62 12.20 4.91
CA TYR A 28 6.60 11.71 3.54
C TYR A 28 7.97 11.83 2.90
N PHE A 29 8.44 10.78 2.24
CA PHE A 29 9.59 10.84 1.35
C PHE A 29 9.12 10.72 -0.08
N LEU A 30 9.46 11.72 -0.89
CA LEU A 30 8.95 11.86 -2.25
C LEU A 30 10.12 11.72 -3.22
N MET A 31 9.95 10.79 -4.15
CA MET A 31 10.93 10.48 -5.20
C MET A 31 10.24 10.62 -6.57
N PRO A 32 10.02 11.84 -7.07
CA PRO A 32 9.20 12.05 -8.26
C PRO A 32 9.80 11.48 -9.55
N ALA A 33 11.14 11.46 -9.64
CA ALA A 33 11.84 10.92 -10.81
C ALA A 33 11.72 9.38 -10.85
N GLU A 34 11.87 8.74 -9.70
CA GLU A 34 11.73 7.30 -9.50
C GLU A 34 10.27 6.86 -9.36
N GLN A 35 9.35 7.82 -9.28
CA GLN A 35 7.89 7.63 -9.18
C GLN A 35 7.47 6.87 -7.92
N ILE A 36 8.18 7.10 -6.80
CA ILE A 36 7.93 6.47 -5.50
C ILE A 36 7.50 7.52 -4.47
N ILE A 37 6.57 7.13 -3.60
CA ILE A 37 6.24 7.83 -2.36
C ILE A 37 6.31 6.88 -1.17
N LYS A 38 6.85 7.38 -0.06
CA LYS A 38 6.88 6.69 1.22
C LYS A 38 6.17 7.55 2.26
N LEU A 39 5.40 6.93 3.13
CA LEU A 39 4.74 7.54 4.27
C LEU A 39 5.17 6.78 5.51
N VAL A 40 5.61 7.51 6.52
CA VAL A 40 5.77 7.03 7.89
C VAL A 40 4.82 7.84 8.78
N HIS A 41 3.87 7.18 9.43
CA HIS A 41 2.98 7.86 10.36
C HIS A 41 2.66 6.99 11.56
N MET A 42 2.24 7.64 12.64
CA MET A 42 1.77 6.94 13.83
C MET A 42 0.24 6.99 13.89
N GLU A 43 -0.39 5.83 13.96
CA GLU A 43 -1.83 5.70 14.17
C GLU A 43 -2.13 5.48 15.66
N ILE A 44 -3.16 6.16 16.18
CA ILE A 44 -3.61 6.00 17.56
C ILE A 44 -4.79 5.02 17.54
N LEU A 45 -4.60 3.84 18.14
CA LEU A 45 -5.62 2.78 18.21
C LEU A 45 -6.49 2.89 19.47
N GLY A 46 -6.03 3.63 20.48
CA GLY A 46 -6.78 3.86 21.71
C GLY A 46 -5.98 4.62 22.75
N PRO A 47 -6.52 4.82 23.96
CA PRO A 47 -5.79 5.39 25.08
C PRO A 47 -4.56 4.52 25.38
N TYR A 48 -3.36 5.08 25.18
CA TYR A 48 -2.06 4.41 25.36
C TYR A 48 -1.70 3.33 24.33
N TRP A 49 -2.50 3.17 23.27
CA TRP A 49 -2.22 2.22 22.18
C TRP A 49 -1.96 2.99 20.89
N PHE A 50 -0.80 2.76 20.29
CA PHE A 50 -0.40 3.32 19.01
C PHE A 50 0.31 2.25 18.17
N ARG A 51 0.30 2.45 16.85
CA ARG A 51 1.14 1.72 15.90
C ARG A 51 1.89 2.70 15.02
N ILE A 52 3.02 2.26 14.49
CA ILE A 52 3.77 3.00 13.47
C ILE A 52 3.58 2.25 12.18
N ASP A 53 2.98 2.94 11.22
CA ASP A 53 2.66 2.41 9.91
C ASP A 53 3.61 3.04 8.89
N VAL A 54 4.13 2.17 8.02
CA VAL A 54 4.86 2.59 6.83
C VAL A 54 4.08 2.15 5.60
N ASN A 55 3.82 3.09 4.71
CA ASN A 55 3.23 2.82 3.40
C ASN A 55 4.22 3.23 2.32
N ILE A 56 4.51 2.33 1.39
CA ILE A 56 5.32 2.60 0.20
C ILE A 56 4.48 2.30 -1.03
N ALA A 57 4.41 3.25 -1.95
CA ALA A 57 3.70 3.09 -3.20
C ALA A 57 4.49 3.68 -4.37
N CYS A 58 4.27 3.08 -5.54
CA CYS A 58 4.73 3.63 -6.80
C CYS A 58 3.56 4.30 -7.54
N TYR A 59 3.84 5.21 -8.45
CA TYR A 59 2.77 5.94 -9.14
C TYR A 59 1.96 5.05 -10.10
N ALA A 60 2.51 3.88 -10.46
CA ALA A 60 1.77 2.85 -11.17
C ALA A 60 0.53 2.40 -10.39
N ASP A 61 0.50 2.54 -9.06
CA ASP A 61 -0.60 2.12 -8.19
C ASP A 61 -1.85 3.00 -8.28
N ASP A 62 -1.83 4.10 -9.03
CA ASP A 62 -2.97 5.04 -9.09
C ASP A 62 -3.31 5.62 -7.70
N ILE A 63 -2.29 6.21 -7.08
CA ILE A 63 -2.30 6.68 -5.69
C ILE A 63 -3.32 7.81 -5.51
N ASN A 64 -4.35 7.54 -4.73
CA ASN A 64 -5.15 8.58 -4.08
C ASN A 64 -4.53 8.92 -2.72
N MET A 65 -4.14 10.18 -2.51
CA MET A 65 -3.50 10.61 -1.27
C MET A 65 -4.42 10.54 -0.05
N ASP A 66 -5.73 10.56 -0.23
CA ASP A 66 -6.66 10.37 0.89
C ASP A 66 -6.73 8.90 1.30
N ASP A 67 -6.73 7.99 0.34
CA ASP A 67 -6.72 6.54 0.61
C ASP A 67 -5.34 6.08 1.11
N PHE A 68 -4.25 6.59 0.54
CA PHE A 68 -2.86 6.22 0.88
C PHE A 68 -2.47 6.51 2.34
N LYS A 69 -3.10 7.51 2.97
CA LYS A 69 -2.90 7.81 4.41
C LYS A 69 -3.55 6.79 5.34
N HIS A 70 -4.47 6.01 4.79
CA HIS A 70 -5.34 5.09 5.50
C HIS A 70 -5.27 3.66 4.93
N SER A 71 -4.41 3.44 3.93
CA SER A 71 -4.19 2.14 3.28
C SER A 71 -3.48 1.18 4.23
N ILE A 72 -3.35 -0.09 3.82
CA ILE A 72 -2.74 -1.17 4.60
C ILE A 72 -1.35 -0.75 5.09
N GLY A 73 -1.30 -0.33 6.36
CA GLY A 73 -0.09 -0.06 7.11
C GLY A 73 0.60 -1.36 7.46
N PHE A 74 1.89 -1.43 7.21
CA PHE A 74 2.71 -2.47 7.83
C PHE A 74 2.88 -2.12 9.30
N ASP A 75 2.21 -2.85 10.20
CA ASP A 75 2.32 -2.63 11.64
C ASP A 75 3.68 -3.13 12.14
N LEU A 76 4.56 -2.20 12.48
CA LEU A 76 5.93 -2.51 12.89
C LEU A 76 6.09 -2.67 14.41
N SER A 77 5.03 -2.44 15.18
CA SER A 77 5.02 -2.74 16.62
C SER A 77 4.94 -4.25 16.90
N ASN A 78 4.53 -5.04 15.89
CA ASN A 78 4.29 -6.49 15.99
C ASN A 78 5.19 -7.38 15.11
N ASN A 79 5.85 -6.85 14.07
CA ASN A 79 6.46 -7.67 13.02
C ASN A 79 7.95 -8.06 13.20
N ILE A 80 8.63 -7.64 14.27
CA ILE A 80 10.03 -8.03 14.52
C ILE A 80 10.13 -9.20 15.54
N PHE A 81 9.02 -9.64 16.14
CA PHE A 81 9.01 -10.78 17.06
C PHE A 81 7.92 -11.81 16.73
N PRO A 82 8.20 -12.82 15.88
CA PRO A 82 7.38 -14.02 15.85
C PRO A 82 7.52 -14.87 17.13
N LEU A 83 8.45 -14.53 18.04
CA LEU A 83 8.89 -15.47 19.07
C LEU A 83 8.32 -15.29 20.49
N PHE A 84 7.57 -14.23 20.81
CA PHE A 84 7.23 -14.00 22.23
C PHE A 84 5.82 -13.52 22.62
N LYS A 85 4.83 -13.44 21.72
CA LYS A 85 3.47 -13.07 22.17
C LYS A 85 2.41 -14.04 21.68
N LYS A 86 2.06 -14.95 22.59
CA LYS A 86 0.76 -15.63 22.60
C LYS A 86 -0.36 -14.57 22.62
N ASP A 87 -1.04 -14.41 21.49
CA ASP A 87 -2.50 -14.46 21.32
C ASP A 87 -2.95 -13.50 20.19
N PRO A 88 -3.60 -14.00 19.12
CA PRO A 88 -4.12 -13.23 17.99
C PRO A 88 -5.29 -12.28 18.32
N ARG A 89 -5.63 -12.07 19.60
CA ARG A 89 -6.62 -11.08 20.05
C ARG A 89 -6.02 -10.01 20.97
N GLY A 90 -4.93 -9.40 20.51
CA GLY A 90 -4.56 -7.95 20.57
C GLY A 90 -4.88 -7.04 21.76
N CYS A 91 -5.27 -7.52 22.93
CA CYS A 91 -5.53 -6.69 24.11
C CYS A 91 -4.78 -7.25 25.32
N LEU A 92 -3.51 -6.86 25.53
CA LEU A 92 -2.81 -7.16 26.79
C LEU A 92 -1.90 -6.02 27.27
N ALA A 93 -2.13 -5.70 28.55
CA ALA A 93 -1.28 -5.07 29.56
C ALA A 93 -0.70 -3.67 29.24
N GLN A 94 -1.13 -2.67 30.01
CA GLN A 94 -0.54 -1.32 30.03
C GLN A 94 0.93 -1.36 30.51
N PRO A 95 1.91 -1.02 29.65
CA PRO A 95 3.27 -0.75 30.07
C PRO A 95 3.50 0.77 30.19
N ALA A 96 4.55 1.18 30.89
CA ALA A 96 4.94 2.60 30.97
C ALA A 96 5.31 3.15 29.57
N PRO A 97 4.76 4.30 29.12
CA PRO A 97 4.78 4.68 27.70
C PRO A 97 6.14 5.06 27.11
N GLU A 98 7.05 5.60 27.94
CA GLU A 98 8.22 6.36 27.44
C GLU A 98 9.43 5.48 27.11
N GLN A 99 9.74 4.47 27.92
CA GLN A 99 10.86 3.54 27.66
C GLN A 99 10.60 2.63 26.46
N LYS A 100 9.34 2.24 26.21
CA LYS A 100 8.98 1.36 25.08
C LYS A 100 9.07 2.07 23.73
N LEU A 101 8.80 3.37 23.68
CA LEU A 101 8.89 4.19 22.46
C LEU A 101 10.33 4.31 21.93
N GLU A 102 11.31 4.42 22.83
CA GLU A 102 12.73 4.52 22.47
C GLU A 102 13.30 3.17 22.00
N GLU A 103 12.88 2.06 22.60
CA GLU A 103 13.24 0.71 22.16
C GLU A 103 12.60 0.36 20.79
N GLU A 104 11.29 0.61 20.63
CA GLU A 104 10.60 0.44 19.34
C GLU A 104 11.22 1.30 18.23
N TYR A 105 11.74 2.47 18.62
CA TYR A 105 12.49 3.35 17.73
C TYR A 105 13.86 2.80 17.32
N GLN A 106 14.67 2.33 18.27
CA GLN A 106 15.97 1.72 17.94
C GLN A 106 15.79 0.51 17.00
N MET A 107 14.76 -0.31 17.24
CA MET A 107 14.42 -1.41 16.36
C MET A 107 14.00 -0.95 14.97
N PHE A 108 13.18 0.10 14.86
CA PHE A 108 12.84 0.68 13.57
C PHE A 108 14.07 1.17 12.83
N GLU A 109 14.97 1.90 13.48
CA GLU A 109 16.18 2.42 12.85
C GLU A 109 17.17 1.33 12.43
N GLU A 110 17.32 0.30 13.23
CA GLU A 110 18.29 -0.77 12.97
C GLU A 110 17.80 -1.71 11.86
N PHE A 111 16.51 -2.04 11.84
CA PHE A 111 15.99 -3.10 10.97
C PHE A 111 15.12 -2.59 9.83
N PHE A 112 14.23 -1.63 10.09
CA PHE A 112 13.19 -1.27 9.12
C PHE A 112 13.53 -0.05 8.27
N LEU A 113 14.13 0.99 8.89
CA LEU A 113 14.57 2.18 8.17
C LEU A 113 15.51 1.82 7.00
N PRO A 114 16.50 0.91 7.14
CA PRO A 114 17.34 0.51 6.01
C PRO A 114 16.56 -0.21 4.91
N LEU A 115 15.60 -1.07 5.27
CA LEU A 115 14.73 -1.77 4.31
C LEU A 115 13.85 -0.78 3.52
N MET A 116 13.17 0.12 4.23
CA MET A 116 12.36 1.17 3.60
C MET A 116 13.22 2.11 2.76
N GLU A 117 14.37 2.57 3.26
CA GLU A 117 15.27 3.47 2.55
C GLU A 117 15.93 2.81 1.33
N GLY A 118 16.06 1.49 1.34
CA GLY A 118 16.50 0.68 0.21
C GLY A 118 15.56 0.75 -1.00
N VAL A 119 14.28 1.09 -0.82
CA VAL A 119 13.34 1.22 -1.93
C VAL A 119 13.61 2.48 -2.74
N ARG A 120 14.24 2.35 -3.91
CA ARG A 120 14.65 3.48 -4.75
C ARG A 120 14.15 3.40 -6.19
N SER A 121 13.35 2.38 -6.51
CA SER A 121 12.79 2.17 -7.84
C SER A 121 11.43 1.48 -7.75
N VAL A 122 10.72 1.40 -8.88
CA VAL A 122 9.46 0.64 -9.01
C VAL A 122 9.70 -0.85 -8.79
N GLU A 123 10.83 -1.37 -9.29
CA GLU A 123 11.27 -2.74 -9.04
C GLU A 123 11.50 -3.01 -7.54
N ASP A 124 12.20 -2.11 -6.84
CA ASP A 124 12.38 -2.25 -5.39
C ASP A 124 11.04 -2.18 -4.64
N CYS A 125 10.11 -1.34 -5.08
CA CYS A 125 8.78 -1.22 -4.49
C CYS A 125 8.01 -2.55 -4.63
N TYR A 126 8.02 -3.14 -5.82
CA TYR A 126 7.45 -4.46 -6.07
C TYR A 126 8.06 -5.53 -5.15
N HIS A 127 9.39 -5.62 -5.09
CA HIS A 127 10.08 -6.63 -4.26
C HIS A 127 9.84 -6.42 -2.77
N PHE A 128 9.86 -5.17 -2.31
CA PHE A 128 9.56 -4.81 -0.94
C PHE A 128 8.15 -5.27 -0.55
N ARG A 129 7.17 -5.05 -1.42
CA ARG A 129 5.81 -5.55 -1.22
C ARG A 129 5.81 -7.07 -1.12
N GLN A 130 6.33 -7.80 -2.11
CA GLN A 130 6.37 -9.27 -2.08
C GLN A 130 6.97 -9.79 -0.76
N HIS A 131 8.11 -9.22 -0.35
CA HIS A 131 8.80 -9.61 0.88
C HIS A 131 7.94 -9.40 2.12
N LEU A 132 7.25 -8.27 2.24
CA LEU A 132 6.40 -8.00 3.39
C LEU A 132 5.15 -8.87 3.43
N TYR A 133 4.58 -9.23 2.27
CA TYR A 133 3.48 -10.20 2.22
C TYR A 133 3.92 -11.60 2.66
N GLU A 134 5.10 -12.05 2.22
CA GLU A 134 5.69 -13.32 2.65
C GLU A 134 5.89 -13.35 4.17
N LEU A 135 6.39 -12.26 4.76
CA LEU A 135 6.60 -12.14 6.20
C LEU A 135 5.29 -12.10 7.00
N THR A 136 4.25 -11.43 6.47
CA THR A 136 2.97 -11.26 7.18
C THR A 136 1.97 -12.38 6.94
N GLY A 137 2.25 -13.31 6.02
CA GLY A 137 1.31 -14.36 5.61
C GLY A 137 0.05 -13.83 4.93
N SER A 138 0.06 -12.55 4.52
CA SER A 138 -1.05 -11.91 3.82
C SER A 138 -0.97 -12.20 2.33
N VAL A 139 -2.11 -12.46 1.68
CA VAL A 139 -2.17 -12.63 0.23
C VAL A 139 -2.14 -11.24 -0.41
N LEU A 140 -1.21 -11.00 -1.33
CA LEU A 140 -1.27 -9.83 -2.23
C LEU A 140 -2.66 -9.75 -2.83
N GLU A 141 -3.37 -8.65 -2.64
CA GLU A 141 -4.45 -8.33 -3.56
C GLU A 141 -3.79 -8.23 -4.95
N VAL A 142 -4.19 -9.13 -5.85
CA VAL A 142 -3.61 -9.30 -7.19
C VAL A 142 -3.64 -7.98 -7.99
N ASP A 143 -4.44 -7.02 -7.52
CA ASP A 143 -4.67 -5.71 -8.09
C ASP A 143 -3.47 -4.76 -8.05
N GLU A 144 -2.60 -4.84 -7.04
CA GLU A 144 -1.61 -3.78 -6.80
C GLU A 144 -0.34 -3.93 -7.66
N SER A 145 -0.03 -5.12 -8.15
CA SER A 145 1.30 -5.39 -8.76
C SER A 145 1.33 -5.52 -10.29
N LEU A 146 0.17 -5.56 -10.95
CA LEU A 146 0.10 -5.74 -12.41
C LEU A 146 0.86 -4.64 -13.17
N PHE A 147 0.61 -3.39 -12.81
CA PHE A 147 1.15 -2.24 -13.52
C PHE A 147 2.59 -1.90 -13.12
N GLU A 148 3.02 -2.31 -11.93
CA GLU A 148 4.44 -2.36 -11.57
C GLU A 148 5.20 -3.29 -12.52
N CYS A 149 4.67 -4.49 -12.77
CA CYS A 149 5.27 -5.44 -13.72
C CYS A 149 5.33 -4.87 -15.14
N ILE A 150 4.26 -4.21 -15.60
CA ILE A 150 4.22 -3.55 -16.92
C ILE A 150 5.29 -2.45 -16.99
N GLN A 151 5.39 -1.62 -15.96
CA GLN A 151 6.38 -0.55 -15.91
C GLN A 151 7.83 -1.07 -15.90
N CYS A 152 8.07 -2.22 -15.28
CA CYS A 152 9.38 -2.89 -15.28
C CYS A 152 9.64 -3.75 -16.54
N GLY A 153 8.68 -3.86 -17.46
CA GLY A 153 8.80 -4.68 -18.67
C GLY A 153 8.71 -6.20 -18.44
N TRP A 154 8.21 -6.64 -17.29
CA TRP A 154 8.07 -8.05 -16.93
C TRP A 154 6.74 -8.63 -17.42
N TYR A 155 6.55 -8.69 -18.73
CA TYR A 155 5.25 -9.05 -19.33
C TYR A 155 4.78 -10.47 -19.00
N ASP A 156 5.70 -11.43 -18.82
CA ASP A 156 5.33 -12.79 -18.42
C ASP A 156 4.75 -12.83 -16.99
N GLU A 157 5.32 -12.04 -16.08
CA GLU A 157 4.81 -11.91 -14.72
C GLU A 157 3.50 -11.10 -14.73
N ALA A 158 3.44 -10.01 -15.51
CA ALA A 158 2.20 -9.25 -15.71
C ALA A 158 1.07 -10.15 -16.23
N LEU A 159 1.35 -11.08 -17.15
CA LEU A 159 0.37 -12.04 -17.66
C LEU A 159 -0.16 -12.97 -16.56
N LYS A 160 0.72 -13.53 -15.73
CA LYS A 160 0.30 -14.38 -14.59
C LYS A 160 -0.58 -13.59 -13.62
N ARG A 161 -0.21 -12.34 -13.31
CA ARG A 161 -0.98 -11.47 -12.40
C ARG A 161 -2.32 -11.09 -13.01
N ALA A 162 -2.37 -10.73 -14.30
CA ALA A 162 -3.62 -10.44 -15.00
C ALA A 162 -4.56 -11.64 -15.03
N GLN A 163 -4.05 -12.86 -15.23
CA GLN A 163 -4.85 -14.07 -15.20
C GLN A 163 -5.47 -14.30 -13.82
N ALA A 164 -4.66 -14.25 -12.75
CA ALA A 164 -5.16 -14.41 -11.39
C ALA A 164 -6.19 -13.33 -11.03
N LYS A 165 -5.97 -12.08 -11.47
CA LYS A 165 -6.88 -10.95 -11.26
C LYS A 165 -8.22 -11.17 -11.95
N TYR A 166 -8.20 -11.59 -13.21
CA TYR A 166 -9.42 -11.91 -13.95
C TYR A 166 -10.20 -13.06 -13.30
N GLU A 167 -9.51 -14.13 -12.88
CA GLU A 167 -10.16 -15.26 -12.20
C GLU A 167 -10.88 -14.83 -10.92
N HIS A 168 -10.23 -13.98 -10.11
CA HIS A 168 -10.84 -13.40 -8.91
C HIS A 168 -12.04 -12.51 -9.25
N ALA A 169 -11.88 -11.55 -10.16
CA ALA A 169 -12.94 -10.64 -10.58
C ALA A 169 -14.16 -11.39 -11.18
N ARG A 170 -13.91 -12.45 -11.94
CA ARG A 170 -14.94 -13.33 -12.51
C ARG A 170 -15.70 -14.08 -11.42
N TRP A 171 -15.02 -14.59 -10.39
CA TRP A 171 -15.67 -15.24 -9.26
C TRP A 171 -16.53 -14.26 -8.47
N ASP A 172 -16.00 -13.07 -8.18
CA ASP A 172 -16.72 -11.98 -7.52
C ASP A 172 -17.97 -11.56 -8.29
N PHE A 173 -17.85 -11.38 -9.61
CA PHE A 173 -18.99 -11.07 -10.47
C PHE A 173 -20.06 -12.17 -10.42
N LYS A 174 -19.69 -13.45 -10.54
CA LYS A 174 -20.65 -14.57 -10.43
C LYS A 174 -21.38 -14.57 -9.10
N ARG A 175 -20.65 -14.34 -8.01
CA ARG A 175 -21.20 -14.25 -6.66
C ARG A 175 -22.17 -13.06 -6.54
N SER A 176 -21.76 -11.87 -6.97
CA SER A 176 -22.60 -10.68 -6.95
C SER A 176 -23.85 -10.82 -7.82
N ARG A 177 -23.73 -11.44 -9.00
CA ARG A 177 -24.87 -11.76 -9.86
C ARG A 177 -25.87 -12.67 -9.16
N TYR A 178 -25.42 -13.71 -8.46
CA TYR A 178 -26.30 -14.56 -7.67
C TYR A 178 -27.06 -13.76 -6.59
N TYR A 179 -26.37 -12.90 -5.84
CA TYR A 179 -27.01 -12.11 -4.79
C TYR A 179 -27.95 -11.02 -5.33
N TYR A 180 -27.70 -10.51 -6.53
CA TYR A 180 -28.57 -9.56 -7.21
C TYR A 180 -29.82 -10.24 -7.81
N GLU A 181 -29.63 -11.26 -8.66
CA GLU A 181 -30.71 -11.88 -9.44
C GLU A 181 -31.55 -12.87 -8.62
N VAL A 182 -30.90 -13.66 -7.75
CA VAL A 182 -31.54 -14.78 -7.03
C VAL A 182 -31.91 -14.38 -5.62
N ALA A 183 -30.93 -13.94 -4.82
CA ALA A 183 -31.18 -13.60 -3.41
C ALA A 183 -31.83 -12.21 -3.23
N LYS A 184 -31.80 -11.37 -4.28
CA LYS A 184 -32.36 -10.00 -4.31
C LYS A 184 -31.96 -9.13 -3.11
N ASN A 185 -30.76 -9.33 -2.60
CA ASN A 185 -30.24 -8.64 -1.41
C ASN A 185 -28.95 -7.86 -1.68
N LEU A 186 -28.54 -7.76 -2.95
CA LEU A 186 -27.45 -6.90 -3.40
C LEU A 186 -28.02 -5.73 -4.24
N PRO A 187 -27.58 -4.48 -3.99
CA PRO A 187 -27.93 -3.35 -4.86
C PRO A 187 -27.44 -3.55 -6.31
N GLU A 188 -28.22 -3.09 -7.29
CA GLU A 188 -27.87 -3.17 -8.72
C GLU A 188 -26.53 -2.50 -9.02
N GLN A 189 -26.25 -1.35 -8.39
CA GLN A 189 -24.99 -0.63 -8.56
C GLN A 189 -23.76 -1.48 -8.19
N MET A 190 -23.85 -2.28 -7.12
CA MET A 190 -22.76 -3.18 -6.72
C MET A 190 -22.56 -4.31 -7.73
N TYR A 191 -23.63 -4.81 -8.34
CA TYR A 191 -23.55 -5.81 -9.40
C TYR A 191 -22.90 -5.24 -10.67
N LEU A 192 -23.36 -4.06 -11.13
CA LEU A 192 -22.82 -3.39 -12.32
C LEU A 192 -21.33 -3.05 -12.14
N TYR A 193 -20.94 -2.55 -10.96
CA TYR A 193 -19.54 -2.29 -10.64
C TYR A 193 -18.67 -3.54 -10.80
N ARG A 194 -19.09 -4.68 -10.22
CA ARG A 194 -18.33 -5.94 -10.31
C ARG A 194 -18.27 -6.48 -11.74
N LYS A 195 -19.29 -6.22 -12.55
CA LYS A 195 -19.30 -6.55 -13.98
C LYS A 195 -18.25 -5.73 -14.73
N GLU A 196 -18.23 -4.42 -14.54
CA GLU A 196 -17.26 -3.51 -15.17
C GLU A 196 -15.82 -3.86 -14.76
N THR A 197 -15.59 -4.21 -13.48
CA THR A 197 -14.28 -4.69 -13.01
C THR A 197 -13.85 -5.95 -13.76
N MET A 198 -14.73 -6.95 -13.90
CA MET A 198 -14.42 -8.19 -14.62
C MET A 198 -14.10 -7.92 -16.09
N GLU A 199 -14.91 -7.12 -16.78
CA GLU A 199 -14.70 -6.77 -18.19
C GLU A 199 -13.37 -6.02 -18.40
N THR A 200 -13.02 -5.13 -17.47
CA THR A 200 -11.72 -4.42 -17.50
C THR A 200 -10.55 -5.38 -17.32
N CYS A 201 -10.64 -6.33 -16.37
CA CYS A 201 -9.59 -7.32 -16.15
C CYS A 201 -9.45 -8.27 -17.36
N GLU A 202 -10.57 -8.65 -17.98
CA GLU A 202 -10.59 -9.46 -19.20
C GLU A 202 -9.88 -8.74 -20.36
N MET A 203 -10.16 -7.45 -20.54
CA MET A 203 -9.49 -6.63 -21.54
C MET A 203 -7.97 -6.60 -21.32
N TRP A 204 -7.50 -6.34 -20.10
CA TRP A 204 -6.06 -6.32 -19.81
C TRP A 204 -5.38 -7.67 -20.03
N LEU A 205 -6.05 -8.77 -19.66
CA LEU A 205 -5.55 -10.12 -19.91
C LEU A 205 -5.42 -10.39 -21.41
N ASN A 206 -6.45 -10.06 -22.19
CA ASN A 206 -6.44 -10.24 -23.65
C ASN A 206 -5.35 -9.40 -24.31
N ASP A 207 -5.14 -8.16 -23.85
CA ASP A 207 -4.11 -7.26 -24.37
C ASP A 207 -2.71 -7.81 -24.13
N LEU A 208 -2.44 -8.36 -22.93
CA LEU A 208 -1.17 -9.03 -22.62
C LEU A 208 -0.96 -10.29 -23.47
N GLN A 209 -1.99 -11.12 -23.63
CA GLN A 209 -1.91 -12.35 -24.44
C GLN A 209 -1.69 -12.07 -25.92
N ALA A 210 -2.29 -11.00 -26.44
CA ALA A 210 -2.15 -10.60 -27.84
C ALA A 210 -0.87 -9.79 -28.11
N GLY A 211 -0.10 -9.44 -27.07
CA GLY A 211 1.09 -8.59 -27.20
C GLY A 211 0.75 -7.14 -27.59
N VAL A 212 -0.47 -6.67 -27.35
CA VAL A 212 -0.95 -5.34 -27.70
C VAL A 212 -0.68 -4.40 -26.52
N TYR A 213 0.61 -4.10 -26.30
CA TYR A 213 1.04 -3.39 -25.09
C TYR A 213 0.70 -1.89 -25.10
N ASP A 214 0.42 -1.28 -26.25
CA ASP A 214 0.17 0.16 -26.34
C ASP A 214 -0.98 0.61 -25.42
N ARG A 215 -2.10 -0.12 -25.41
CA ARG A 215 -3.25 0.20 -24.53
C ARG A 215 -2.91 0.07 -23.04
N LEU A 216 -2.09 -0.91 -22.68
CA LEU A 216 -1.66 -1.11 -21.30
C LEU A 216 -0.71 0.01 -20.85
N HIS A 217 0.15 0.50 -21.75
CA HIS A 217 1.00 1.65 -21.50
C HIS A 217 0.21 2.95 -21.39
N GLU A 218 -0.83 3.13 -22.21
CA GLU A 218 -1.75 4.27 -22.08
C GLU A 218 -2.43 4.27 -20.70
N GLU A 219 -2.92 3.12 -20.24
CA GLU A 219 -3.53 3.02 -18.92
C GLU A 219 -2.50 3.23 -17.79
N LEU A 220 -1.30 2.65 -17.91
CA LEU A 220 -0.20 2.90 -16.98
C LEU A 220 0.09 4.41 -16.86
N GLN A 221 0.20 5.11 -18.00
CA GLN A 221 0.45 6.54 -18.02
C GLN A 221 -0.70 7.33 -17.35
N ARG A 222 -1.96 6.93 -17.58
CA ARG A 222 -3.11 7.54 -16.89
C ARG A 222 -3.06 7.34 -15.38
N ARG A 223 -2.67 6.16 -14.88
CA ARG A 223 -2.49 5.89 -13.44
C ARG A 223 -1.39 6.77 -12.86
N ILE A 224 -0.25 6.87 -13.56
CA ILE A 224 0.86 7.74 -13.15
C ILE A 224 0.43 9.22 -13.07
N ASP A 225 -0.29 9.71 -14.08
CA ASP A 225 -0.75 11.09 -14.14
C ASP A 225 -1.78 11.42 -13.04
N ARG A 226 -2.68 10.47 -12.74
CA ARG A 226 -3.62 10.58 -11.61
C ARG A 226 -2.88 10.64 -10.28
N SER A 227 -1.91 9.75 -10.05
CA SER A 227 -1.04 9.78 -8.87
C SER A 227 -0.31 11.11 -8.74
N ARG A 228 0.32 11.60 -9.82
CA ARG A 228 1.01 12.90 -9.85
C ARG A 228 0.09 14.04 -9.47
N LYS A 229 -1.11 14.09 -10.06
CA LYS A 229 -2.11 15.12 -9.77
C LYS A 229 -2.58 15.07 -8.31
N SER A 230 -2.83 13.87 -7.80
CA SER A 230 -3.23 13.60 -6.42
C SER A 230 -2.16 14.08 -5.43
N CYS A 231 -0.91 13.68 -5.63
CA CYS A 231 0.23 14.11 -4.84
C CYS A 231 0.50 15.63 -4.96
N SER A 232 0.49 16.17 -6.18
CA SER A 232 0.67 17.61 -6.45
C SER A 232 -0.33 18.46 -5.68
N LYS A 233 -1.62 18.09 -5.71
CA LYS A 233 -2.69 18.74 -4.95
C LYS A 233 -2.43 18.68 -3.44
N TYR A 234 -2.01 17.52 -2.93
CA TYR A 234 -1.82 17.32 -1.50
C TYR A 234 -0.59 18.08 -0.95
N PHE A 235 0.54 18.03 -1.67
CA PHE A 235 1.78 18.70 -1.25
C PHE A 235 1.84 20.17 -1.65
N GLY A 236 1.01 20.62 -2.60
CA GLY A 236 1.03 21.98 -3.12
C GLY A 236 2.21 22.20 -4.08
N TRP A 237 2.63 21.15 -4.80
CA TRP A 237 3.78 21.16 -5.69
C TRP A 237 3.38 21.17 -7.15
N ARG A 238 4.22 21.70 -8.02
CA ARG A 238 4.16 21.40 -9.44
C ARG A 238 5.05 20.19 -9.68
N MET A 239 4.45 19.00 -9.68
CA MET A 239 5.13 17.75 -10.04
C MET A 239 4.94 17.46 -11.52
#